data_AF-A0A328HMB4-F1
#
_entry.id   AF-A0A328HMB4-F1
#
_cell.length_a   1.000
_cell.length_b   1.000
_cell.length_c   1.000
_cell.angle_alpha   90.00
_cell.angle_beta   90.00
_cell.angle_gamma   90.00
#
_symmetry.space_group_name_H-M   'P 1'
#
loop_
_entity.id
_entity.type
_entity.pdbx_description
1 polymer ?
#
loop_
_entity_poly.entity_id
_entity_poly.type
_entity_poly.pdbx_seq_one_letter_code
_entity_poly.pdbx_strand_id
1 'polypeptide(L)'
;MTDHQVGTLCGAQVDVTVTYVGTIRPSGTVAGNDDGFVATAGRQTATLTGHGVTSFGSGQLTGRGALFCETTSDELSRLNGIAVLFEYQVADGKSEGRLFEWK
;
A
#
# COMPACT_ATOMS: atom_id res chain seq x y z
N MET A 1 5.00 8.27 -8.33
CA MET A 1 5.82 8.35 -7.10
C MET A 1 6.21 6.94 -6.75
N THR A 2 7.47 6.68 -6.41
CA THR A 2 7.87 5.38 -5.86
C THR A 2 8.17 5.57 -4.39
N ASP A 3 7.54 4.78 -3.54
CA ASP A 3 7.70 4.80 -2.09
C ASP A 3 8.32 3.49 -1.61
N HIS A 4 9.15 3.58 -0.59
CA HIS A 4 9.76 2.44 0.09
C HIS A 4 9.41 2.49 1.57
N GLN A 5 8.74 1.44 2.05
CA GLN A 5 8.25 1.35 3.41
C GLN A 5 8.75 0.07 4.08
N VAL A 6 8.97 0.15 5.38
CA VAL A 6 9.22 -1.01 6.23
C VAL A 6 8.08 -1.17 7.22
N GLY A 7 7.72 -2.41 7.55
CA GLY A 7 6.60 -2.64 8.44
C GLY A 7 6.39 -4.09 8.82
N THR A 8 5.19 -4.39 9.29
CA THR A 8 4.80 -5.75 9.66
C THR A 8 3.55 -6.16 8.90
N LEU A 9 3.62 -7.31 8.22
CA LEU A 9 2.52 -7.89 7.45
C LEU A 9 2.41 -9.37 7.83
N CYS A 10 1.22 -9.84 8.17
CA CYS A 10 0.98 -11.22 8.61
C CYS A 10 1.84 -11.68 9.81
N GLY A 11 2.42 -10.75 10.57
CA GLY A 11 3.37 -11.03 11.66
C GLY A 11 4.84 -11.10 11.23
N ALA A 12 5.14 -11.01 9.93
CA ALA A 12 6.50 -10.94 9.41
C ALA A 12 6.96 -9.49 9.23
N GLN A 13 8.25 -9.22 9.48
CA GLN A 13 8.88 -7.96 9.09
C GLN A 13 9.03 -7.93 7.56
N VAL A 14 8.66 -6.80 6.96
CA VAL A 14 8.63 -6.63 5.51
C VAL A 14 9.25 -5.32 5.04
N ASP A 15 9.87 -5.39 3.87
CA ASP A 15 10.21 -4.25 3.02
C ASP A 15 9.20 -4.21 1.87
N VAL A 16 8.62 -3.03 1.62
CA VAL A 16 7.58 -2.82 0.61
C VAL A 16 8.04 -1.72 -0.33
N THR A 17 8.04 -2.01 -1.63
CA THR A 17 8.27 -1.00 -2.66
C THR A 17 7.03 -0.89 -3.53
N VAL A 18 6.48 0.32 -3.64
CA VAL A 18 5.26 0.60 -4.41
C VAL A 18 5.50 1.78 -5.34
N THR A 19 5.04 1.66 -6.58
CA THR A 19 4.94 2.76 -7.52
C THR A 19 3.48 3.18 -7.68
N TYR A 20 3.20 4.42 -7.32
CA TYR A 20 1.92 5.09 -7.46
C TYR A 20 1.87 5.96 -8.71
N VAL A 21 0.80 5.81 -9.51
CA VAL A 21 0.46 6.69 -10.63
C VAL A 21 -0.89 7.35 -10.39
N GLY A 22 -0.89 8.68 -10.31
CA GLY A 22 -2.06 9.48 -9.96
C GLY A 22 -2.63 10.32 -11.11
N THR A 23 -3.95 10.47 -11.15
CA THR A 23 -4.67 11.43 -12.00
C THR A 23 -5.49 12.39 -11.15
N ILE A 24 -5.25 13.69 -11.29
CA ILE A 24 -6.00 14.74 -10.59
C ILE A 24 -7.43 14.79 -11.13
N ARG A 25 -8.42 14.80 -10.24
CA ARG A 25 -9.85 14.92 -10.56
C ARG A 25 -10.32 16.37 -10.41
N PRO A 26 -11.46 16.76 -11.03
CA PRO A 26 -12.04 18.10 -10.87
C PRO A 26 -12.35 18.49 -9.41
N SER A 27 -12.60 17.52 -8.54
CA SER A 27 -12.80 17.72 -7.09
C SER A 27 -11.53 18.06 -6.32
N GLY A 28 -10.35 18.04 -6.96
CA GLY A 28 -9.05 18.24 -6.31
C GLY A 28 -8.45 16.99 -5.66
N THR A 29 -9.19 15.87 -5.62
CA THR A 29 -8.64 14.56 -5.20
C THR A 29 -7.83 13.91 -6.31
N VAL A 30 -6.92 13.01 -5.99
CA VAL A 30 -6.15 12.24 -6.97
C VAL A 30 -6.61 10.78 -6.98
N ALA A 31 -7.02 10.27 -8.14
CA ALA A 31 -7.23 8.84 -8.38
C ALA A 31 -5.87 8.18 -8.56
N GLY A 32 -5.58 7.08 -7.86
CA GLY A 32 -4.30 6.41 -7.96
C GLY A 32 -4.39 4.94 -8.25
N ASN A 33 -3.44 4.44 -9.04
CA ASN A 33 -3.13 3.03 -9.13
C ASN A 33 -1.75 2.76 -8.54
N ASP A 34 -1.60 1.61 -7.91
CA ASP A 34 -0.39 1.16 -7.25
C ASP A 34 0.06 -0.17 -7.85
N ASP A 35 1.35 -0.29 -8.13
CA ASP A 35 2.01 -1.54 -8.52
C ASP A 35 3.30 -1.70 -7.73
N GLY A 36 3.57 -2.88 -7.19
CA GLY A 36 4.77 -3.10 -6.40
C GLY A 36 5.01 -4.52 -5.94
N PHE A 37 5.87 -4.64 -4.93
CA PHE A 37 6.18 -5.91 -4.30
C PHE A 37 6.49 -5.74 -2.81
N VAL A 38 6.32 -6.84 -2.08
CA VAL A 38 6.72 -7.04 -0.68
C VAL A 38 7.85 -8.07 -0.65
N ALA A 39 8.85 -7.83 0.17
CA ALA A 39 9.87 -8.82 0.54
C ALA A 39 9.88 -9.01 2.06
N THR A 40 9.93 -10.26 2.51
CA THR A 40 10.09 -10.63 3.92
C THR A 40 11.57 -10.82 4.25
N ALA A 41 11.95 -10.73 5.52
CA ALA A 41 13.29 -11.10 5.98
C ALA A 41 13.65 -12.57 5.63
N GLY A 42 12.64 -13.45 5.52
CA GLY A 42 12.77 -14.84 5.07
C GLY A 42 13.00 -15.00 3.56
N ARG A 43 13.19 -13.92 2.81
CA ARG A 43 13.34 -13.88 1.34
C ARG A 43 12.13 -14.39 0.56
N GLN A 44 10.96 -14.43 1.20
CA GLN A 44 9.68 -14.67 0.52
C GLN A 44 9.12 -13.36 -0.02
N THR A 45 8.38 -13.42 -1.12
CA THR A 45 7.89 -12.22 -1.81
C THR A 45 6.41 -12.29 -2.14
N ALA A 46 5.78 -11.13 -2.29
CA ALA A 46 4.44 -10.98 -2.85
C ALA A 46 4.44 -9.83 -3.86
N THR A 47 3.64 -9.93 -4.92
CA THR A 47 3.28 -8.75 -5.72
C THR A 47 2.07 -8.07 -5.10
N LEU A 48 1.93 -6.78 -5.38
CA LEU A 48 0.79 -5.98 -4.96
C LEU A 48 0.34 -5.09 -6.10
N THR A 49 -0.97 -5.05 -6.32
CA THR A 49 -1.64 -4.05 -7.15
C THR A 49 -2.67 -3.31 -6.29
N GLY A 50 -2.99 -2.07 -6.62
CA GLY A 50 -3.89 -1.28 -5.80
C GLY A 50 -4.61 -0.17 -6.52
N HIS A 51 -5.68 0.29 -5.89
CA HIS A 51 -6.39 1.48 -6.29
C HIS A 51 -6.79 2.31 -5.08
N GLY A 52 -6.65 3.63 -5.19
CA GLY A 52 -6.96 4.52 -4.08
C GLY A 52 -7.32 5.94 -4.51
N VAL A 53 -7.75 6.71 -3.52
CA VAL A 53 -8.00 8.14 -3.65
C VAL A 53 -7.18 8.87 -2.61
N THR A 54 -6.47 9.91 -3.05
CA THR A 54 -5.72 10.79 -2.16
C THR A 54 -6.30 12.20 -2.18
N SER A 55 -6.10 12.90 -1.08
CA SER A 55 -6.51 14.29 -0.91
C SER A 55 -5.41 15.06 -0.20
N PHE A 56 -5.30 16.34 -0.53
CA PHE A 56 -4.40 17.28 0.15
C PHE A 56 -5.23 18.16 1.08
N GLY A 57 -4.90 18.18 2.37
CA GLY A 57 -5.59 18.99 3.38
C GLY A 57 -4.65 19.32 4.53
N SER A 58 -4.77 20.52 5.09
CA SER A 58 -3.97 20.96 6.26
C SER A 58 -2.45 20.75 6.12
N GLY A 59 -1.90 20.83 4.90
CA GLY A 59 -0.48 20.60 4.63
C GLY A 59 -0.05 19.13 4.55
N GLN A 60 -1.00 18.19 4.63
CA GLN A 60 -0.76 16.75 4.60
C GLN A 60 -1.45 16.11 3.39
N LEU A 61 -0.83 15.08 2.81
CA LEU A 61 -1.51 14.17 1.90
C LEU A 61 -2.09 13.01 2.71
N THR A 62 -3.36 12.70 2.49
CA THR A 62 -4.00 11.49 3.04
C THR A 62 -4.54 10.64 1.90
N GLY A 63 -4.46 9.32 2.05
CA GLY A 63 -4.91 8.38 1.04
C GLY A 63 -5.65 7.20 1.65
N ARG A 64 -6.65 6.71 0.92
CA ARG A 64 -7.41 5.49 1.24
C ARG A 64 -7.63 4.66 -0.01
N GLY A 65 -7.64 3.35 0.14
CA GLY A 65 -7.85 2.46 -0.99
C GLY A 65 -7.75 1.00 -0.61
N ALA A 66 -7.56 0.17 -1.63
CA ALA A 66 -7.38 -1.27 -1.50
C ALA A 66 -6.14 -1.73 -2.27
N LEU A 67 -5.45 -2.71 -1.69
CA LEU A 67 -4.38 -3.49 -2.28
C LEU A 67 -4.86 -4.94 -2.47
N PHE A 68 -4.34 -5.58 -3.50
CA PHE A 68 -4.55 -6.98 -3.83
C PHE A 68 -3.19 -7.63 -3.97
N CYS A 69 -2.95 -8.65 -3.15
CA CYS A 69 -1.68 -9.35 -3.12
C CYS A 69 -1.77 -10.68 -3.83
N GLU A 70 -0.68 -11.05 -4.50
CA GLU A 70 -0.50 -12.39 -5.06
C GLU A 70 0.85 -12.94 -4.60
N THR A 71 0.85 -14.16 -4.08
CA THR A 71 2.06 -14.79 -3.55
C THR A 71 1.96 -16.30 -3.51
N THR A 72 3.12 -16.96 -3.60
CA THR A 72 3.31 -18.38 -3.27
C THR A 72 3.96 -18.58 -1.89
N SER A 73 4.16 -17.50 -1.12
CA SER A 73 4.74 -17.50 0.22
C SER A 73 3.79 -18.11 1.24
N ASP A 74 4.31 -19.00 2.09
CA ASP A 74 3.55 -19.52 3.23
C ASP A 74 3.32 -18.41 4.29
N GLU A 75 4.32 -17.55 4.54
CA GLU A 75 4.25 -16.43 5.49
C GLU A 75 3.17 -15.40 5.13
N LEU A 76 2.97 -15.16 3.83
CA LEU A 76 2.04 -14.16 3.31
C LEU A 76 0.77 -14.76 2.69
N SER A 77 0.62 -16.09 2.72
CA SER A 77 -0.47 -16.84 2.07
C SER A 77 -1.88 -16.35 2.41
N ARG A 78 -2.10 -15.82 3.63
CA ARG A 78 -3.40 -15.27 4.06
C ARG A 78 -3.85 -14.04 3.26
N LEU A 79 -2.96 -13.38 2.54
CA LEU A 79 -3.27 -12.21 1.73
C LEU A 79 -3.85 -12.59 0.36
N ASN A 80 -3.65 -13.84 -0.07
CA ASN A 80 -4.22 -14.33 -1.31
C ASN A 80 -5.75 -14.36 -1.23
N GLY A 81 -6.40 -13.86 -2.26
CA GLY A 81 -7.86 -13.93 -2.41
C GLY A 81 -8.65 -12.98 -1.52
N ILE A 82 -7.98 -12.07 -0.78
CA ILE A 82 -8.64 -11.00 -0.02
C ILE A 82 -8.21 -9.63 -0.54
N ALA A 83 -9.04 -8.63 -0.26
CA ALA A 83 -8.63 -7.24 -0.38
C ALA A 83 -7.98 -6.79 0.94
N VAL A 84 -6.94 -5.97 0.83
CA VAL A 84 -6.30 -5.31 1.96
C VAL A 84 -6.59 -3.82 1.85
N LEU A 85 -7.41 -3.28 2.76
CA LEU A 85 -7.67 -1.85 2.79
C LEU A 85 -6.46 -1.13 3.38
N PHE A 86 -6.17 0.06 2.86
CA PHE A 86 -5.13 0.92 3.42
C PHE A 86 -5.69 2.29 3.79
N GLU A 87 -5.10 2.84 4.84
CA GLU A 87 -5.11 4.28 5.11
C GLU A 87 -3.66 4.72 5.24
N TYR A 88 -3.26 5.79 4.54
CA TYR A 88 -1.94 6.35 4.69
C TYR A 88 -1.95 7.88 4.74
N GLN A 89 -0.89 8.41 5.30
CA GLN A 89 -0.63 9.83 5.38
C GLN A 89 0.82 10.13 5.01
N VAL A 90 1.05 11.27 4.37
CA VAL A 90 2.40 11.79 4.09
C VAL A 90 2.51 13.19 4.67
N ALA A 91 3.44 13.35 5.61
CA ALA A 91 3.81 14.62 6.23
C ALA A 91 5.33 14.69 6.39
N ASP A 92 5.92 15.86 6.17
CA ASP A 92 7.36 16.10 6.36
C ASP A 92 8.27 15.08 5.65
N GLY A 93 7.86 14.64 4.45
CA GLY A 93 8.60 13.67 3.64
C GLY A 93 8.57 12.23 4.16
N LYS A 94 7.76 11.94 5.19
CA LYS A 94 7.56 10.58 5.71
C LYS A 94 6.16 10.09 5.41
N SER A 95 6.06 8.84 4.98
CA SER A 95 4.80 8.13 4.83
C SER A 95 4.57 7.21 6.04
N GLU A 96 3.34 7.19 6.53
CA GLU A 96 2.88 6.26 7.55
C GLU A 96 1.53 5.69 7.12
N GLY A 97 1.31 4.41 7.33
CA GLY A 97 0.08 3.75 6.92
C GLY A 97 -0.34 2.61 7.82
N ARG A 98 -1.62 2.24 7.69
CA ARG A 98 -2.22 1.06 8.31
C ARG A 98 -2.90 0.23 7.24
N LEU A 99 -2.81 -1.08 7.41
CA LEU A 99 -3.42 -2.08 6.53
C LEU A 99 -4.46 -2.88 7.31
N PHE A 100 -5.57 -3.21 6.64
CA PHE A 100 -6.68 -3.94 7.22
C PHE A 100 -7.08 -5.07 6.28
N GLU A 101 -7.05 -6.31 6.75
CA GLU A 101 -7.63 -7.45 6.02
C GLU A 101 -9.14 -7.26 5.90
N TRP A 102 -9.68 -7.29 4.68
CA TRP A 102 -11.13 -7.23 4.44
C TRP A 102 -11.66 -8.62 4.07
N LYS A 103 -12.39 -9.23 5.00
CA LYS A 103 -12.95 -10.59 4.93
C LYS A 103 -14.30 -10.68 5.62
#